data_AF-A0A3P7QPJ6-F1
#
_entry.id   AF-A0A3P7QPJ6-F1
#
_cell.length_a   1.000
_cell.length_b   1.000
_cell.length_c   1.000
_cell.angle_alpha   90.00
_cell.angle_beta   90.00
_cell.angle_gamma   90.00
#
_symmetry.space_group_name_H-M   'P 1'
#
loop_
_entity.id
_entity.type
_entity.pdbx_description
1 polymer ?
#
loop_
_entity_poly.entity_id
_entity_poly.type
_entity_poly.pdbx_seq_one_letter_code
_entity_poly.pdbx_strand_id
1 'polypeptide(L)'
;MFFFFCCVRKNIDLFGGDPNQVTLFGESAGAAAVSMHLLSPKSSPYFQRAIVQSGSVTAPWATESKDVAIARSIVLYDDMGCGNMSKNRESWDLEKVLKCLLDASAEAIRDSEWAPVMEFADFPWVPVIDGDFLVELPATSLKRGNFKVSELLIGSNLEEAIYFIVYQLADIFPPGDFFIKNDFVTSREEWLHSISNLLPRQMLQSPLALASIIHEYEPADLPIKPSDWLNSLDKMLGDLQFTCNSNEIALANSMHGGDTYYYYFTHRSTQQAWPQWMGVVHGYEINFVFGEPLNTEKYSYTKEEQELSIRFMRYWANFARTGNPNKNPDGTYTPDVWPQYTQATMEYMNLTVESDYYAGASRIGTGPRRKQCSFWKKILPNLMAAVADTGDQVMRWKQEMNRWENEYIVDWQLHFEQYKKYQTYRYADSENGQC
;
A
#
# COMPACT_ATOMS: atom_id res chain seq x y z
N MET A 1 8.44 -5.77 21.76
CA MET A 1 8.10 -7.03 21.06
C MET A 1 9.07 -8.18 21.35
N PHE A 2 10.41 -8.00 21.29
CA PHE A 2 11.41 -9.07 21.54
C PHE A 2 11.23 -9.87 22.85
N PHE A 3 10.94 -9.19 23.96
CA PHE A 3 10.71 -9.84 25.26
C PHE A 3 9.57 -10.87 25.23
N PHE A 4 8.54 -10.62 24.42
CA PHE A 4 7.38 -11.50 24.34
C PHE A 4 7.73 -12.84 23.66
N PHE A 5 8.49 -12.84 22.56
CA PHE A 5 8.88 -14.09 21.90
C PHE A 5 9.82 -14.93 22.74
N CYS A 6 10.73 -14.29 23.47
CA CYS A 6 11.55 -14.98 24.46
C CYS A 6 10.70 -15.58 25.58
N CYS A 7 9.66 -14.86 26.04
CA CYS A 7 8.70 -15.37 27.02
C CYS A 7 7.92 -16.58 26.49
N VAL A 8 7.33 -16.48 25.29
CA VAL A 8 6.61 -17.59 24.64
C VAL A 8 7.53 -18.80 24.50
N ARG A 9 8.72 -18.62 23.92
CA ARG A 9 9.70 -19.71 23.73
C ARG A 9 10.07 -20.41 25.05
N LYS A 10 10.08 -19.70 26.17
CA LYS A 10 10.45 -20.23 27.49
C LYS A 10 9.31 -20.84 28.29
N ASN A 11 8.05 -20.51 27.97
CA ASN A 11 6.91 -20.83 28.84
C ASN A 11 5.73 -21.49 28.11
N ILE A 12 5.68 -21.51 26.78
CA ILE A 12 4.49 -21.97 26.06
C ILE A 12 4.21 -23.48 26.21
N ASP A 13 5.25 -24.25 26.53
CA ASP A 13 5.17 -25.67 26.88
C ASP A 13 4.32 -25.93 28.13
N LEU A 14 4.33 -25.00 29.09
CA LEU A 14 3.46 -25.05 30.28
C LEU A 14 1.96 -24.97 29.94
N PHE A 15 1.63 -24.44 28.77
CA PHE A 15 0.26 -24.33 28.26
C PHE A 15 -0.05 -25.40 27.19
N GLY A 16 0.84 -26.37 27.00
CA GLY A 16 0.70 -27.43 25.99
C GLY A 16 1.08 -27.03 24.57
N GLY A 17 1.69 -25.87 24.36
CA GLY A 17 2.25 -25.48 23.07
C GLY A 17 3.67 -26.00 22.85
N ASP A 18 4.10 -26.11 21.60
CA ASP A 18 5.47 -26.50 21.27
C ASP A 18 6.31 -25.24 20.99
N PRO A 19 7.34 -24.93 21.81
CA PRO A 19 8.20 -23.76 21.60
C PRO A 19 8.97 -23.81 20.28
N ASN A 20 9.12 -24.98 19.66
CA ASN A 20 9.77 -25.13 18.35
C ASN A 20 8.83 -24.92 17.17
N GLN A 21 7.51 -24.87 17.39
CA GLN A 21 6.49 -24.69 16.34
C GLN A 21 5.72 -23.38 16.53
N VAL A 22 6.46 -22.28 16.72
CA VAL A 22 5.89 -20.94 16.84
C VAL A 22 5.68 -20.34 15.44
N THR A 23 4.44 -19.98 15.11
CA THR A 23 4.11 -19.22 13.90
C THR A 23 3.71 -17.81 14.30
N LEU A 24 4.37 -16.80 13.74
CA LEU A 24 3.96 -15.41 13.89
C LEU A 24 2.92 -15.07 12.83
N PHE A 25 1.86 -14.38 13.22
CA PHE A 25 0.85 -13.88 12.31
C PHE A 25 0.40 -12.49 12.74
N GLY A 26 0.11 -11.63 11.77
CA GLY A 26 -0.33 -10.27 12.01
C GLY A 26 -0.90 -9.65 10.76
N GLU A 27 -1.69 -8.59 10.97
CA GLU A 27 -2.35 -7.81 9.93
C GLU A 27 -1.85 -6.35 9.97
N SER A 28 -1.81 -5.67 8.83
CA SER A 28 -1.40 -4.28 8.68
C SER A 28 -0.03 -3.99 9.34
N ALA A 29 0.04 -3.04 10.29
CA ALA A 29 1.25 -2.77 11.08
C ALA A 29 1.77 -4.00 11.85
N GLY A 30 0.88 -4.91 12.26
CA GLY A 30 1.24 -6.21 12.83
C GLY A 30 1.92 -7.11 11.79
N ALA A 31 1.47 -7.13 10.54
CA ALA A 31 2.10 -7.85 9.43
C ALA A 31 3.47 -7.24 9.07
N ALA A 32 3.57 -5.90 9.08
CA ALA A 32 4.84 -5.20 8.95
C ALA A 32 5.80 -5.60 10.09
N ALA A 33 5.33 -5.70 11.34
CA ALA A 33 6.14 -6.18 12.45
C ALA A 33 6.57 -7.65 12.29
N VAL A 34 5.69 -8.55 11.83
CA VAL A 34 6.04 -9.95 11.51
C VAL A 34 7.16 -10.00 10.47
N SER A 35 7.05 -9.21 9.40
CA SER A 35 8.10 -9.15 8.38
C SER A 35 9.39 -8.49 8.88
N MET A 36 9.34 -7.47 9.74
CA MET A 36 10.54 -6.97 10.44
C MET A 36 11.22 -8.07 11.27
N HIS A 37 10.43 -8.95 11.90
CA HIS A 37 10.96 -10.06 12.67
C HIS A 37 11.62 -11.15 11.81
N LEU A 38 11.22 -11.31 10.54
CA LEU A 38 11.94 -12.12 9.55
C LEU A 38 13.31 -11.50 9.23
N LEU A 39 13.39 -10.18 9.15
CA LEU A 39 14.63 -9.46 8.81
C LEU A 39 15.60 -9.34 9.99
N SER A 40 15.09 -9.27 11.22
CA SER A 40 15.93 -9.04 12.40
C SER A 40 16.65 -10.33 12.85
N PRO A 41 17.99 -10.34 12.91
CA PRO A 41 18.77 -11.47 13.45
C PRO A 41 18.45 -11.75 14.93
N LYS A 42 17.98 -10.74 15.67
CA LYS A 42 17.64 -10.87 17.09
C LYS A 42 16.37 -11.69 17.30
N SER A 43 15.37 -11.57 16.43
CA SER A 43 14.08 -12.24 16.63
C SER A 43 13.88 -13.50 15.80
N SER A 44 14.50 -13.58 14.61
CA SER A 44 14.31 -14.70 13.68
C SER A 44 14.53 -16.11 14.27
N PRO A 45 15.41 -16.34 15.27
CA PRO A 45 15.55 -17.67 15.88
C PRO A 45 14.36 -18.13 16.73
N TYR A 46 13.47 -17.23 17.15
CA TYR A 46 12.42 -17.55 18.13
C TYR A 46 11.13 -18.08 17.53
N PHE A 47 10.97 -18.03 16.21
CA PHE A 47 9.80 -18.53 15.51
C PHE A 47 10.18 -19.33 14.26
N GLN A 48 9.28 -20.19 13.84
CA GLN A 48 9.47 -21.10 12.72
C GLN A 48 8.92 -20.49 11.43
N ARG A 49 7.66 -20.03 11.45
CA ARG A 49 6.89 -19.61 10.26
C ARG A 49 6.28 -18.23 10.43
N ALA A 50 5.88 -17.63 9.32
CA ALA A 50 5.26 -16.32 9.30
C ALA A 50 3.99 -16.29 8.45
N ILE A 51 2.98 -15.56 8.93
CA ILE A 51 1.79 -15.18 8.19
C ILE A 51 1.71 -13.64 8.17
N VAL A 52 1.58 -13.06 6.99
CA VAL A 52 1.67 -11.62 6.75
C VAL A 52 0.41 -11.16 6.00
N GLN A 53 -0.51 -10.49 6.69
CA GLN A 53 -1.79 -10.08 6.12
C GLN A 53 -1.79 -8.58 5.82
N SER A 54 -1.88 -8.21 4.55
CA SER A 54 -2.05 -6.81 4.13
C SER A 54 -1.03 -5.82 4.73
N GLY A 55 0.23 -6.21 4.89
CA GLY A 55 1.25 -5.31 5.40
C GLY A 55 2.66 -5.85 5.19
N SER A 56 3.65 -4.97 5.10
CA SER A 56 5.02 -5.34 4.74
C SER A 56 6.01 -4.34 5.32
N VAL A 57 7.17 -4.83 5.73
CA VAL A 57 8.31 -4.00 6.17
C VAL A 57 8.86 -3.10 5.05
N THR A 58 8.54 -3.37 3.77
CA THR A 58 8.91 -2.49 2.65
C THR A 58 7.83 -1.49 2.27
N ALA A 59 6.71 -1.46 2.99
CA ALA A 59 5.70 -0.42 2.79
C ALA A 59 6.25 0.95 3.19
N PRO A 60 5.95 2.03 2.46
CA PRO A 60 6.45 3.37 2.75
C PRO A 60 6.17 3.85 4.18
N TRP A 61 5.05 3.43 4.75
CA TRP A 61 4.60 3.80 6.09
C TRP A 61 5.18 2.93 7.22
N ALA A 62 5.86 1.82 6.91
CA ALA A 62 6.22 0.81 7.91
C ALA A 62 7.50 1.11 8.67
N THR A 63 8.44 1.86 8.07
CA THR A 63 9.74 2.17 8.71
C THR A 63 10.19 3.57 8.39
N GLU A 64 10.94 4.17 9.32
CA GLU A 64 11.53 5.50 9.13
C GLU A 64 13.05 5.49 9.36
N SER A 65 13.73 6.48 8.79
CA SER A 65 15.13 6.77 9.06
C SER A 65 15.32 7.41 10.44
N LYS A 66 16.50 7.23 11.05
CA LYS A 66 16.84 7.90 12.33
C LYS A 66 16.71 9.41 12.25
N ASP A 67 17.10 9.98 11.11
CA ASP A 67 17.14 11.42 10.89
C ASP A 67 15.76 12.04 10.92
N VAL A 68 14.80 11.42 10.22
CA VAL A 68 13.40 11.87 10.23
C VAL A 68 12.75 11.60 11.58
N ALA A 69 12.99 10.45 12.21
CA ALA A 69 12.47 10.16 13.54
C ALA A 69 12.90 11.22 14.58
N ILE A 70 14.18 11.62 14.58
CA ILE A 70 14.67 12.71 15.44
C ILE A 70 13.99 14.03 15.08
N ALA A 71 13.88 14.37 13.80
CA ALA A 71 13.22 15.61 13.37
C ALA A 71 11.76 15.67 13.83
N ARG A 72 11.02 14.55 13.76
CA ARG A 72 9.65 14.46 14.27
C ARG A 72 9.58 14.67 15.78
N SER A 73 10.53 14.13 16.55
CA SER A 73 10.61 14.39 17.99
C SER A 73 10.84 15.87 18.33
N ILE A 74 11.54 16.62 17.47
CA ILE A 74 11.68 18.07 17.64
C ILE A 74 10.35 18.79 17.39
N VAL A 75 9.62 18.43 16.33
CA VAL A 75 8.32 19.03 16.04
C VAL A 75 7.32 18.75 17.17
N LEU A 76 7.31 17.52 17.69
CA LEU A 76 6.49 17.15 18.85
C LEU A 76 6.83 18.02 20.08
N TYR A 77 8.12 18.20 20.36
CA TYR A 77 8.59 19.04 21.47
C TYR A 77 8.12 20.50 21.34
N ASP A 78 8.19 21.08 20.14
CA ASP A 78 7.74 22.44 19.88
C ASP A 78 6.21 22.56 20.01
N ASP A 79 5.45 21.59 19.48
CA ASP A 79 3.98 21.57 19.52
C ASP A 79 3.43 21.40 20.95
N MET A 80 4.10 20.58 21.77
CA MET A 80 3.79 20.43 23.19
C MET A 80 4.10 21.68 24.04
N GLY A 81 4.70 22.72 23.44
CA GLY A 81 5.02 23.98 24.13
C GLY A 81 6.18 23.86 25.12
N CYS A 82 7.04 22.83 24.98
CA CYS A 82 8.22 22.64 25.83
C CYS A 82 9.27 23.76 25.66
N GLY A 83 9.27 24.40 24.50
CA GLY A 83 10.17 25.47 24.11
C GLY A 83 10.20 25.58 22.59
N ASN A 84 11.19 26.29 22.05
CA ASN A 84 11.42 26.35 20.61
C ASN A 84 12.83 25.85 20.30
N MET A 85 12.93 24.80 19.49
CA MET A 85 14.20 24.32 19.00
C MET A 85 14.66 25.12 17.77
N SER A 86 15.97 25.25 17.61
CA SER A 86 16.55 25.89 16.44
C SER A 86 16.25 25.11 15.16
N LYS A 87 16.08 25.81 14.04
CA LYS A 87 15.99 25.18 12.72
C LYS A 87 17.30 24.54 12.26
N ASN A 88 18.44 24.94 12.86
CA ASN A 88 19.73 24.32 12.57
C ASN A 88 19.87 23.00 13.36
N ARG A 89 19.94 21.88 12.63
CA ARG A 89 20.08 20.53 13.16
C ARG A 89 21.27 20.34 14.08
N GLU A 90 22.39 21.01 13.80
CA GLU A 90 23.62 20.91 14.62
C GLU A 90 23.46 21.50 16.02
N SER A 91 22.45 22.35 16.22
CA SER A 91 22.17 23.02 17.49
C SER A 91 21.05 22.36 18.30
N TRP A 92 20.57 21.18 17.88
CA TRP A 92 19.52 20.46 18.58
C TRP A 92 20.02 19.89 19.91
N ASP A 93 19.32 20.24 20.98
CA ASP A 93 19.56 19.74 22.33
C ASP A 93 18.59 18.59 22.63
N LEU A 94 19.00 17.37 22.32
CA LEU A 94 18.17 16.17 22.46
C LEU A 94 17.89 15.80 23.93
N GLU A 95 18.73 16.24 24.87
CA GLU A 95 18.50 16.01 26.30
C GLU A 95 17.30 16.82 26.79
N LYS A 96 17.15 18.07 26.34
CA LYS A 96 15.95 18.88 26.63
C LYS A 96 14.69 18.26 26.06
N VAL A 97 14.77 17.75 24.84
CA VAL A 97 13.64 17.07 24.17
C VAL A 97 13.22 15.86 24.98
N LEU A 98 14.17 14.97 25.30
CA LEU A 98 13.90 13.78 26.08
C LEU A 98 13.32 14.11 27.47
N LYS A 99 13.89 15.11 28.15
CA LYS A 99 13.39 15.55 29.45
C LYS A 99 11.94 16.02 29.38
N CYS A 100 11.59 16.86 28.40
CA CYS A 100 10.21 17.31 28.28
C CYS A 100 9.25 16.16 28.02
N LEU A 101 9.62 15.23 27.12
CA LEU A 101 8.79 14.07 26.82
C LEU A 101 8.60 13.14 28.03
N LEU A 102 9.61 12.99 28.89
CA LEU A 102 9.52 12.21 30.12
C LEU A 102 8.71 12.89 31.22
N ASP A 103 8.74 14.23 31.28
CA ASP A 103 8.01 15.03 32.27
C ASP A 103 6.54 15.28 31.85
N ALA A 104 6.21 15.11 30.56
CA ALA A 104 4.88 15.33 30.01
C ALA A 104 3.87 14.24 30.36
N SER A 105 2.58 14.60 30.38
CA SER A 105 1.51 13.62 30.51
C SER A 105 1.30 12.84 29.20
N ALA A 106 0.74 11.64 29.31
CA ALA A 106 0.41 10.84 28.14
C ALA A 106 -0.59 11.54 27.21
N GLU A 107 -1.52 12.33 27.78
CA GLU A 107 -2.50 13.11 27.02
C GLU A 107 -1.83 14.21 26.21
N ALA A 108 -0.86 14.93 26.79
CA ALA A 108 -0.13 15.96 26.07
C ALA A 108 0.65 15.38 24.88
N ILE A 109 1.26 14.21 25.04
CA ILE A 109 1.95 13.52 23.94
C ILE A 109 0.94 13.09 22.87
N ARG A 110 -0.17 12.46 23.26
CA ARG A 110 -1.22 12.01 22.32
C ARG A 110 -1.79 13.17 21.51
N ASP A 111 -2.12 14.28 22.17
CA ASP A 111 -2.77 15.42 21.51
C ASP A 111 -1.85 16.11 20.49
N SER A 112 -0.53 16.00 20.68
CA SER A 112 0.49 16.54 19.77
C SER A 112 1.11 15.48 18.82
N GLU A 113 0.72 14.21 18.91
CA GLU A 113 1.45 13.11 18.22
C GLU A 113 1.42 13.22 16.69
N TRP A 114 0.35 13.81 16.14
CA TRP A 114 0.12 13.96 14.70
C TRP A 114 0.70 15.26 14.12
N ALA A 115 1.19 16.19 14.95
CA ALA A 115 1.79 17.45 14.50
C ALA A 115 2.90 17.28 13.42
N PRO A 116 3.75 16.24 13.46
CA PRO A 116 4.85 16.09 12.50
C PRO A 116 4.46 15.58 11.11
N VAL A 117 3.21 15.15 10.88
CA VAL A 117 2.81 14.44 9.65
C VAL A 117 1.57 15.07 9.01
N MET A 118 1.55 15.10 7.68
CA MET A 118 0.42 15.59 6.89
C MET A 118 0.19 14.79 5.60
N GLU A 119 1.02 13.79 5.31
CA GLU A 119 0.92 13.00 4.09
C GLU A 119 0.02 11.78 4.29
N PHE A 120 -0.53 11.27 3.18
CA PHE A 120 -1.40 10.10 3.20
C PHE A 120 -0.66 8.85 3.71
N ALA A 121 -1.29 8.16 4.66
CA ALA A 121 -0.74 6.97 5.33
C ALA A 121 0.64 7.23 5.95
N ASP A 122 0.97 8.48 6.32
CA ASP A 122 2.21 8.81 7.02
C ASP A 122 1.99 8.79 8.53
N PHE A 123 2.33 7.68 9.18
CA PHE A 123 2.19 7.53 10.63
C PHE A 123 3.40 8.15 11.34
N PRO A 124 3.18 8.97 12.39
CA PRO A 124 4.26 9.79 12.97
C PRO A 124 5.32 8.94 13.68
N TRP A 125 4.91 7.87 14.37
CA TRP A 125 5.78 7.05 15.22
C TRP A 125 5.77 5.59 14.79
N VAL A 126 6.74 5.22 13.95
CA VAL A 126 6.89 3.87 13.40
C VAL A 126 8.29 3.32 13.69
N PRO A 127 8.52 2.01 13.49
CA PRO A 127 9.85 1.42 13.67
C PRO A 127 10.94 2.15 12.89
N VAL A 128 12.10 2.34 13.52
CA VAL A 128 13.24 3.06 12.93
C VAL A 128 14.29 2.07 12.46
N ILE A 129 14.92 2.34 11.31
CA ILE A 129 16.10 1.61 10.86
C ILE A 129 17.29 2.01 11.74
N ASP A 130 17.47 1.25 12.81
CA ASP A 130 18.32 1.61 13.93
C ASP A 130 19.76 1.06 13.83
N GLY A 131 20.03 0.16 12.88
CA GLY A 131 21.29 -0.56 12.77
C GLY A 131 21.45 -1.66 13.82
N ASP A 132 20.39 -1.97 14.59
CA ASP A 132 20.41 -2.93 15.69
C ASP A 132 19.30 -3.98 15.55
N PHE A 133 18.03 -3.58 15.64
CA PHE A 133 16.91 -4.45 15.33
C PHE A 133 16.74 -4.62 13.82
N LEU A 134 16.76 -3.51 13.08
CA LEU A 134 16.82 -3.47 11.61
C LEU A 134 18.20 -2.95 11.20
N VAL A 135 19.04 -3.86 10.71
CA VAL A 135 20.47 -3.59 10.47
C VAL A 135 20.75 -2.81 9.18
N GLU A 136 19.84 -2.89 8.20
CA GLU A 136 19.92 -2.17 6.92
C GLU A 136 18.51 -1.91 6.36
N LEU A 137 18.43 -1.21 5.22
CA LEU A 137 17.15 -0.96 4.54
C LEU A 137 16.44 -2.28 4.21
N PRO A 138 15.14 -2.43 4.54
CA PRO A 138 14.41 -3.68 4.32
C PRO A 138 14.45 -4.20 2.88
N ALA A 139 14.30 -3.33 1.89
CA ALA A 139 14.41 -3.69 0.48
C ALA A 139 15.80 -4.23 0.10
N THR A 140 16.85 -3.76 0.77
CA THR A 140 18.22 -4.27 0.59
C THR A 140 18.36 -5.66 1.21
N SER A 141 17.83 -5.88 2.42
CA SER A 141 17.82 -7.20 3.06
C SER A 141 17.13 -8.24 2.19
N LEU A 142 15.95 -7.91 1.66
CA LEU A 142 15.18 -8.80 0.78
C LEU A 142 15.95 -9.13 -0.50
N LYS A 143 16.58 -8.15 -1.15
CA LYS A 143 17.35 -8.36 -2.39
C LYS A 143 18.59 -9.23 -2.19
N ARG A 144 19.22 -9.17 -1.01
CA ARG A 144 20.45 -9.91 -0.68
C ARG A 144 20.17 -11.30 -0.11
N GLY A 145 18.94 -11.59 0.31
CA GLY A 145 18.63 -12.79 1.09
C GLY A 145 19.03 -12.68 2.57
N ASN A 146 19.26 -11.46 3.08
CA ASN A 146 19.65 -11.22 4.48
C ASN A 146 18.41 -11.18 5.41
N PHE A 147 17.63 -12.25 5.40
CA PHE A 147 16.45 -12.42 6.23
C PHE A 147 16.20 -13.92 6.46
N LYS A 148 15.34 -14.25 7.43
CA LYS A 148 14.89 -15.62 7.64
C LYS A 148 14.03 -16.08 6.46
N VAL A 149 14.59 -16.94 5.63
CA VAL A 149 13.84 -17.71 4.64
C VAL A 149 13.10 -18.83 5.36
N SER A 150 11.77 -18.85 5.28
CA SER A 150 10.92 -19.87 5.90
C SER A 150 9.67 -20.12 5.09
N GLU A 151 8.82 -21.04 5.54
CA GLU A 151 7.45 -21.11 5.07
C GLU A 151 6.74 -19.79 5.39
N LEU A 152 6.07 -19.21 4.38
CA LEU A 152 5.42 -17.91 4.42
C LEU A 152 4.01 -18.01 3.83
N LEU A 153 3.00 -17.59 4.59
CA LEU A 153 1.66 -17.31 4.07
C LEU A 153 1.50 -15.78 4.03
N ILE A 154 1.07 -15.24 2.90
CA ILE A 154 0.98 -13.79 2.73
C ILE A 154 -0.22 -13.43 1.85
N GLY A 155 -0.78 -12.23 1.99
CA GLY A 155 -1.86 -11.82 1.10
C GLY A 155 -2.29 -10.37 1.24
N SER A 156 -3.30 -10.04 0.43
CA SER A 156 -3.91 -8.72 0.34
C SER A 156 -5.42 -8.81 0.13
N ASN A 157 -6.13 -7.74 0.45
CA ASN A 157 -7.55 -7.57 0.19
C ASN A 157 -7.76 -6.86 -1.17
N LEU A 158 -8.99 -6.92 -1.68
CA LEU A 158 -9.33 -6.32 -2.97
C LEU A 158 -9.26 -4.78 -2.95
N GLU A 159 -9.72 -4.12 -1.89
CA GLU A 159 -9.68 -2.67 -1.68
C GLU A 159 -8.85 -2.29 -0.44
N GLU A 160 -7.53 -2.19 -0.59
CA GLU A 160 -6.63 -1.92 0.55
C GLU A 160 -6.63 -0.46 1.02
N ALA A 161 -6.88 0.51 0.14
CA ALA A 161 -6.60 1.91 0.45
C ALA A 161 -7.84 2.75 0.74
N ILE A 162 -9.02 2.34 0.26
CA ILE A 162 -10.22 3.17 0.41
C ILE A 162 -10.57 3.48 1.86
N TYR A 163 -10.27 2.57 2.80
CA TYR A 163 -10.39 2.83 4.23
C TYR A 163 -9.59 4.07 4.66
N PHE A 164 -8.36 4.23 4.18
CA PHE A 164 -7.49 5.35 4.55
C PHE A 164 -7.83 6.62 3.76
N ILE A 165 -8.25 6.48 2.49
CA ILE A 165 -8.57 7.62 1.61
C ILE A 165 -9.67 8.47 2.22
N VAL A 166 -10.73 7.84 2.76
CA VAL A 166 -11.86 8.56 3.32
C VAL A 166 -11.53 9.35 4.59
N TYR A 167 -10.51 8.94 5.35
CA TYR A 167 -10.03 9.71 6.50
C TYR A 167 -9.18 10.91 6.08
N GLN A 168 -8.37 10.75 5.02
CA GLN A 168 -7.50 11.83 4.53
C GLN A 168 -8.27 12.92 3.78
N LEU A 169 -9.27 12.53 2.99
CA LEU A 169 -10.06 13.42 2.14
C LEU A 169 -11.43 13.69 2.73
N ALA A 170 -11.49 14.12 3.99
CA ALA A 170 -12.75 14.35 4.71
C ALA A 170 -13.63 15.45 4.09
N ASP A 171 -13.05 16.32 3.26
CA ASP A 171 -13.74 17.34 2.47
C ASP A 171 -14.51 16.74 1.27
N ILE A 172 -13.95 15.72 0.63
CA ILE A 172 -14.58 14.97 -0.47
C ILE A 172 -15.50 13.87 0.07
N PHE A 173 -15.11 13.24 1.18
CA PHE A 173 -15.79 12.12 1.81
C PHE A 173 -16.31 12.53 3.21
N PRO A 174 -17.36 13.36 3.30
CA PRO A 174 -17.97 13.68 4.59
C PRO A 174 -18.68 12.43 5.16
N PRO A 175 -18.42 12.05 6.44
CA PRO A 175 -18.98 10.82 7.02
C PRO A 175 -20.52 10.74 6.99
N GLY A 176 -21.20 11.88 7.02
CA GLY A 176 -22.67 11.94 6.92
C GLY A 176 -23.24 11.45 5.59
N ASP A 177 -22.43 11.47 4.52
CA ASP A 177 -22.88 11.10 3.16
C ASP A 177 -22.54 9.66 2.79
N PHE A 178 -21.75 8.94 3.61
CA PHE A 178 -21.21 7.60 3.31
C PHE A 178 -22.26 6.57 2.90
N PHE A 179 -23.44 6.65 3.52
CA PHE A 179 -24.55 5.71 3.30
C PHE A 179 -25.65 6.28 2.39
N ILE A 180 -25.44 7.46 1.82
CA ILE A 180 -26.41 8.18 1.00
C ILE A 180 -25.90 8.32 -0.44
N LYS A 181 -24.60 8.54 -0.60
CA LYS A 181 -23.94 8.78 -1.90
C LYS A 181 -22.89 7.70 -2.18
N ASN A 182 -22.63 7.51 -3.47
CA ASN A 182 -21.56 6.66 -3.98
C ASN A 182 -20.80 7.30 -5.16
N ASP A 183 -21.11 8.55 -5.47
CA ASP A 183 -20.61 9.36 -6.57
C ASP A 183 -19.77 10.54 -6.06
N PHE A 184 -18.89 10.29 -5.10
CA PHE A 184 -18.04 11.32 -4.47
C PHE A 184 -17.03 11.96 -5.43
N VAL A 185 -16.54 11.17 -6.40
CA VAL A 185 -15.61 11.62 -7.43
C VAL A 185 -16.25 11.33 -8.78
N THR A 186 -16.69 12.39 -9.46
CA THR A 186 -17.49 12.31 -10.70
C THR A 186 -16.70 12.72 -11.93
N SER A 187 -15.61 13.46 -11.75
CA SER A 187 -14.84 14.04 -12.84
C SER A 187 -13.34 13.78 -12.70
N ARG A 188 -12.64 13.88 -13.83
CA ARG A 188 -11.18 13.87 -13.88
C ARG A 188 -10.55 14.97 -13.03
N GLU A 189 -11.18 16.14 -12.95
CA GLU A 189 -10.69 17.28 -12.17
C GLU A 189 -10.72 16.98 -10.67
N GLU A 190 -11.83 16.44 -10.16
CA GLU A 190 -11.95 15.99 -8.76
C GLU A 190 -10.98 14.85 -8.45
N TRP A 191 -10.77 13.93 -9.39
CA TRP A 191 -9.77 12.88 -9.26
C TRP A 191 -8.34 13.45 -9.19
N LEU A 192 -7.98 14.39 -10.07
CA LEU A 192 -6.69 15.07 -10.03
C LEU A 192 -6.49 15.89 -8.75
N HIS A 193 -7.55 16.50 -8.24
CA HIS A 193 -7.51 17.19 -6.96
C HIS A 193 -7.24 16.20 -5.82
N SER A 194 -7.92 15.04 -5.83
CA SER A 194 -7.73 13.97 -4.85
C SER A 194 -6.28 13.46 -4.84
N ILE A 195 -5.70 13.15 -6.00
CA ILE A 195 -4.31 12.65 -6.05
C ILE A 195 -3.29 13.68 -5.55
N SER A 196 -3.57 14.99 -5.70
CA SER A 196 -2.69 16.07 -5.24
C SER A 196 -2.56 16.14 -3.71
N ASN A 197 -3.56 15.62 -2.99
CA ASN A 197 -3.57 15.51 -1.53
C ASN A 197 -3.12 14.12 -1.03
N LEU A 198 -3.10 13.11 -1.91
CA LEU A 198 -2.84 11.73 -1.54
C LEU A 198 -1.45 11.20 -1.91
N LEU A 199 -0.84 11.71 -2.98
CA LEU A 199 0.48 11.25 -3.41
C LEU A 199 1.60 11.93 -2.60
N PRO A 200 2.73 11.22 -2.37
CA PRO A 200 3.90 11.82 -1.73
C PRO A 200 4.38 13.07 -2.47
N ARG A 201 4.77 14.11 -1.72
CA ARG A 201 5.19 15.41 -2.30
C ARG A 201 6.30 15.27 -3.34
N GLN A 202 7.24 14.35 -3.11
CA GLN A 202 8.32 14.08 -4.06
C GLN A 202 7.81 13.60 -5.43
N MET A 203 6.74 12.79 -5.45
CA MET A 203 6.14 12.31 -6.70
C MET A 203 5.36 13.42 -7.41
N LEU A 204 4.68 14.28 -6.65
CA LEU A 204 3.96 15.45 -7.18
C LEU A 204 4.91 16.49 -7.79
N GLN A 205 6.09 16.68 -7.19
CA GLN A 205 7.09 17.64 -7.65
C GLN A 205 7.82 17.20 -8.94
N SER A 206 7.79 15.90 -9.27
CA SER A 206 8.36 15.37 -10.50
C SER A 206 7.29 15.26 -11.59
N PRO A 207 7.31 16.14 -12.63
CA PRO A 207 6.28 16.13 -13.67
C PRO A 207 6.19 14.79 -14.40
N LEU A 208 7.33 14.12 -14.58
CA LEU A 208 7.38 12.84 -15.28
C LEU A 208 6.87 11.69 -14.40
N ALA A 209 7.16 11.70 -13.10
CA ALA A 209 6.60 10.73 -12.17
C ALA A 209 5.08 10.87 -12.11
N LEU A 210 4.58 12.10 -11.90
CA LEU A 210 3.14 12.38 -11.85
C LEU A 210 2.43 12.00 -13.15
N ALA A 211 2.97 12.37 -14.32
CA ALA A 211 2.39 11.99 -15.61
C ALA A 211 2.35 10.47 -15.81
N SER A 212 3.36 9.74 -15.33
CA SER A 212 3.40 8.28 -15.43
C SER A 212 2.40 7.61 -14.48
N ILE A 213 2.23 8.15 -13.27
CA ILE A 213 1.21 7.67 -12.32
C ILE A 213 -0.19 7.92 -12.90
N ILE A 214 -0.44 9.12 -13.43
CA ILE A 214 -1.71 9.44 -14.09
C ILE A 214 -1.96 8.46 -15.24
N HIS A 215 -0.97 8.23 -16.10
CA HIS A 215 -1.12 7.31 -17.23
C HIS A 215 -1.45 5.86 -16.80
N GLU A 216 -0.86 5.36 -15.71
CA GLU A 216 -1.08 3.97 -15.28
C GLU A 216 -2.43 3.77 -14.59
N TYR A 217 -2.98 4.82 -13.93
CA TYR A 217 -4.16 4.70 -13.08
C TYR A 217 -5.40 5.47 -13.54
N GLU A 218 -5.29 6.39 -14.49
CA GLU A 218 -6.45 7.08 -15.04
C GLU A 218 -7.39 6.07 -15.72
N PRO A 219 -8.69 6.02 -15.37
CA PRO A 219 -9.68 5.18 -16.03
C PRO A 219 -9.69 5.44 -17.55
N ALA A 220 -9.45 4.39 -18.33
CA ALA A 220 -9.38 4.49 -19.80
C ALA A 220 -10.66 4.01 -20.49
N ASP A 221 -11.46 3.18 -19.84
CA ASP A 221 -12.66 2.57 -20.43
C ASP A 221 -13.84 3.56 -20.41
N LEU A 222 -14.39 3.86 -21.59
CA LEU A 222 -15.52 4.77 -21.76
C LEU A 222 -16.86 4.00 -21.81
N PRO A 223 -17.95 4.51 -21.21
CA PRO A 223 -18.02 5.74 -20.42
C PRO A 223 -17.48 5.55 -19.00
N ILE A 224 -16.71 6.52 -18.51
CA ILE A 224 -16.19 6.52 -17.13
C ILE A 224 -17.32 6.85 -16.16
N LYS A 225 -17.50 5.99 -15.15
CA LYS A 225 -18.47 6.14 -14.07
C LYS A 225 -17.79 6.66 -12.80
N PRO A 226 -18.54 7.25 -11.86
CA PRO A 226 -17.98 7.65 -10.56
C PRO A 226 -17.26 6.51 -9.81
N SER A 227 -17.75 5.28 -9.90
CA SER A 227 -17.11 4.09 -9.34
C SER A 227 -15.72 3.81 -9.91
N ASP A 228 -15.48 4.17 -11.17
CA ASP A 228 -14.20 3.91 -11.84
C ASP A 228 -13.12 4.88 -11.32
N TRP A 229 -13.48 6.13 -11.02
CA TRP A 229 -12.61 7.09 -10.35
C TRP A 229 -12.25 6.66 -8.93
N LEU A 230 -13.24 6.21 -8.16
CA LEU A 230 -13.01 5.71 -6.80
C LEU A 230 -12.13 4.46 -6.78
N ASN A 231 -12.42 3.50 -7.66
CA ASN A 231 -11.60 2.30 -7.81
C ASN A 231 -10.18 2.65 -8.27
N SER A 232 -10.01 3.64 -9.16
CA SER A 232 -8.69 4.13 -9.56
C SER A 232 -7.87 4.66 -8.36
N LEU A 233 -8.47 5.50 -7.51
CA LEU A 233 -7.81 6.01 -6.30
C LEU A 233 -7.41 4.89 -5.34
N ASP A 234 -8.35 3.98 -5.05
CA ASP A 234 -8.09 2.82 -4.19
C ASP A 234 -6.95 1.97 -4.74
N LYS A 235 -7.00 1.59 -6.02
CA LYS A 235 -5.98 0.73 -6.61
C LYS A 235 -4.62 1.41 -6.69
N MET A 236 -4.57 2.71 -6.99
CA MET A 236 -3.32 3.47 -7.02
C MET A 236 -2.60 3.43 -5.68
N LEU A 237 -3.31 3.72 -4.60
CA LEU A 237 -2.71 3.81 -3.27
C LEU A 237 -2.60 2.45 -2.58
N GLY A 238 -3.53 1.54 -2.86
CA GLY A 238 -3.49 0.16 -2.38
C GLY A 238 -2.28 -0.57 -2.95
N ASP A 239 -1.98 -0.36 -4.22
CA ASP A 239 -0.77 -0.88 -4.86
C ASP A 239 0.50 -0.29 -4.22
N LEU A 240 0.56 1.04 -4.07
CA LEU A 240 1.71 1.75 -3.51
C LEU A 240 1.97 1.37 -2.04
N GLN A 241 0.94 1.34 -1.20
CA GLN A 241 1.06 1.21 0.25
C GLN A 241 0.96 -0.23 0.76
N PHE A 242 0.32 -1.16 0.02
CA PHE A 242 0.04 -2.51 0.52
C PHE A 242 0.40 -3.61 -0.48
N THR A 243 -0.41 -3.82 -1.52
CA THR A 243 -0.36 -5.02 -2.39
C THR A 243 1.01 -5.25 -3.00
N CYS A 244 1.68 -4.21 -3.50
CA CYS A 244 2.98 -4.39 -4.14
C CYS A 244 4.12 -4.61 -3.15
N ASN A 245 3.95 -4.20 -1.89
CA ASN A 245 4.90 -4.45 -0.81
C ASN A 245 4.76 -5.88 -0.28
N SER A 246 3.54 -6.43 -0.23
CA SER A 246 3.28 -7.85 0.04
C SER A 246 3.87 -8.74 -1.06
N ASN A 247 3.64 -8.39 -2.33
CA ASN A 247 4.22 -9.10 -3.48
C ASN A 247 5.76 -9.12 -3.43
N GLU A 248 6.40 -8.04 -2.99
CA GLU A 248 7.87 -7.95 -2.90
C GLU A 248 8.45 -8.95 -1.90
N ILE A 249 7.88 -9.07 -0.70
CA ILE A 249 8.30 -10.08 0.28
C ILE A 249 8.02 -11.50 -0.24
N ALA A 250 6.83 -11.73 -0.78
CA ALA A 250 6.43 -13.04 -1.30
C ALA A 250 7.42 -13.55 -2.36
N LEU A 251 7.78 -12.66 -3.29
CA LEU A 251 8.74 -12.91 -4.35
C LEU A 251 10.16 -13.11 -3.80
N ALA A 252 10.61 -12.26 -2.88
CA ALA A 252 11.93 -12.41 -2.27
C ALA A 252 12.07 -13.75 -1.53
N ASN A 253 11.09 -14.12 -0.69
CA ASN A 253 11.11 -15.40 0.02
C ASN A 253 11.16 -16.58 -0.97
N SER A 254 10.35 -16.54 -2.02
CA SER A 254 10.33 -17.58 -3.06
C SER A 254 11.66 -17.68 -3.82
N MET A 255 12.24 -16.55 -4.24
CA MET A 255 13.52 -16.50 -4.97
C MET A 255 14.70 -17.00 -4.14
N HIS A 256 14.63 -16.86 -2.82
CA HIS A 256 15.64 -17.35 -1.89
C HIS A 256 15.35 -18.78 -1.38
N GLY A 257 14.37 -19.49 -1.95
CA GLY A 257 14.10 -20.90 -1.71
C GLY A 257 13.10 -21.21 -0.60
N GLY A 258 12.36 -20.21 -0.12
CA GLY A 258 11.29 -20.40 0.87
C GLY A 258 9.96 -20.83 0.24
N ASP A 259 9.21 -21.63 0.99
CA ASP A 259 7.87 -22.05 0.58
C ASP A 259 6.87 -20.91 0.83
N THR A 260 6.37 -20.29 -0.24
CA THR A 260 5.43 -19.16 -0.14
C THR A 260 4.04 -19.55 -0.62
N TYR A 261 2.99 -19.11 0.09
CA TYR A 261 1.59 -19.21 -0.32
C TYR A 261 0.96 -17.83 -0.28
N TYR A 262 0.38 -17.39 -1.41
CA TYR A 262 -0.27 -16.08 -1.50
C TYR A 262 -1.80 -16.22 -1.52
N TYR A 263 -2.53 -15.40 -0.78
CA TYR A 263 -3.98 -15.23 -0.92
C TYR A 263 -4.36 -13.84 -1.41
N TYR A 264 -5.49 -13.78 -2.11
CA TYR A 264 -6.17 -12.52 -2.41
C TYR A 264 -7.60 -12.62 -1.90
N PHE A 265 -7.98 -11.78 -0.95
CA PHE A 265 -9.30 -11.81 -0.34
C PHE A 265 -10.25 -10.87 -1.09
N THR A 266 -11.31 -11.44 -1.68
CA THR A 266 -12.24 -10.68 -2.55
C THR A 266 -13.70 -10.79 -2.12
N HIS A 267 -13.97 -11.27 -0.90
CA HIS A 267 -15.33 -11.34 -0.38
C HIS A 267 -15.67 -10.13 0.48
N ARG A 268 -16.74 -9.42 0.13
CA ARG A 268 -17.28 -8.37 0.99
C ARG A 268 -18.24 -8.97 2.00
N SER A 269 -17.95 -8.80 3.29
CA SER A 269 -18.82 -9.35 4.34
C SER A 269 -20.21 -8.68 4.37
N THR A 270 -21.25 -9.49 4.64
CA THR A 270 -22.60 -9.00 4.93
C THR A 270 -22.70 -8.23 6.25
N GLN A 271 -21.75 -8.42 7.17
CA GLN A 271 -21.66 -7.70 8.44
C GLN A 271 -20.66 -6.53 8.40
N GLN A 272 -20.11 -6.21 7.22
CA GLN A 272 -19.24 -5.05 7.08
C GLN A 272 -20.02 -3.75 7.29
N ALA A 273 -19.64 -3.00 8.33
CA ALA A 273 -20.31 -1.76 8.73
C ALA A 273 -20.06 -0.60 7.74
N TRP A 274 -18.99 -0.65 6.96
CA TRP A 274 -18.70 0.36 5.92
C TRP A 274 -19.69 0.26 4.75
N PRO A 275 -19.96 1.35 4.01
CA PRO A 275 -20.82 1.34 2.83
C PRO A 275 -20.41 0.34 1.74
N GLN A 276 -21.36 -0.06 0.89
CA GLN A 276 -21.14 -1.03 -0.19
C GLN A 276 -20.09 -0.58 -1.21
N TRP A 277 -20.03 0.73 -1.51
CA TRP A 277 -19.11 1.27 -2.50
C TRP A 277 -17.63 1.15 -2.10
N MET A 278 -17.32 0.90 -0.82
CA MET A 278 -15.95 0.68 -0.35
C MET A 278 -15.43 -0.75 -0.62
N GLY A 279 -16.25 -1.67 -1.13
CA GLY A 279 -15.77 -3.00 -1.49
C GLY A 279 -15.25 -3.81 -0.30
N VAL A 280 -14.12 -4.50 -0.48
CA VAL A 280 -13.48 -5.40 0.49
C VAL A 280 -12.30 -4.68 1.15
N VAL A 281 -12.61 -3.95 2.22
CA VAL A 281 -11.65 -3.01 2.80
C VAL A 281 -10.56 -3.69 3.63
N HIS A 282 -9.46 -2.98 3.85
CA HIS A 282 -8.35 -3.37 4.73
C HIS A 282 -8.83 -3.94 6.08
N GLY A 283 -8.25 -5.07 6.48
CA GLY A 283 -8.48 -5.73 7.78
C GLY A 283 -9.78 -6.52 7.94
N TYR A 284 -10.70 -6.54 6.96
CA TYR A 284 -11.97 -7.27 7.11
C TYR A 284 -11.84 -8.79 7.00
N GLU A 285 -10.71 -9.31 6.52
CA GLU A 285 -10.43 -10.74 6.55
C GLU A 285 -10.14 -11.25 7.97
N ILE A 286 -9.76 -10.37 8.90
CA ILE A 286 -9.53 -10.70 10.33
C ILE A 286 -10.76 -11.40 10.92
N ASN A 287 -11.98 -10.91 10.62
CA ASN A 287 -13.22 -11.50 11.12
C ASN A 287 -13.33 -12.98 10.75
N PHE A 288 -12.93 -13.34 9.52
CA PHE A 288 -12.96 -14.71 9.04
C PHE A 288 -11.84 -15.57 9.62
N VAL A 289 -10.64 -15.01 9.78
CA VAL A 289 -9.47 -15.68 10.39
C VAL A 289 -9.74 -16.07 11.83
N PHE A 290 -10.43 -15.22 12.61
CA PHE A 290 -10.72 -15.45 14.03
C PHE A 290 -12.05 -16.13 14.32
N GLY A 291 -12.80 -16.56 13.30
CA GLY A 291 -14.03 -17.33 13.51
C GLY A 291 -15.24 -16.50 13.92
N GLU A 292 -15.23 -15.18 13.72
CA GLU A 292 -16.37 -14.33 14.10
C GLU A 292 -17.70 -14.78 13.46
N PRO A 293 -17.74 -15.21 12.17
CA PRO A 293 -18.96 -15.75 11.57
C PRO A 293 -19.59 -16.92 12.31
N LEU A 294 -18.83 -17.68 13.10
CA LEU A 294 -19.35 -18.81 13.88
C LEU A 294 -20.07 -18.38 15.17
N ASN A 295 -19.95 -17.12 15.58
CA ASN A 295 -20.68 -16.57 16.71
C ASN A 295 -22.08 -16.10 16.27
N THR A 296 -22.96 -17.07 16.06
CA THR A 296 -24.34 -16.84 15.60
C THR A 296 -25.25 -16.21 16.65
N GLU A 297 -24.81 -16.14 17.91
CA GLU A 297 -25.56 -15.45 18.98
C GLU A 297 -25.41 -13.93 18.87
N LYS A 298 -24.23 -13.45 18.46
CA LYS A 298 -23.91 -12.02 18.39
C LYS A 298 -24.06 -11.44 16.98
N TYR A 299 -23.79 -12.23 15.94
CA TYR A 299 -23.71 -11.73 14.56
C TYR A 299 -24.59 -12.53 13.60
N SER A 300 -24.98 -11.89 12.51
CA SER A 300 -25.90 -12.45 11.50
C SER A 300 -25.20 -12.74 10.17
N TYR A 301 -24.06 -13.43 10.21
CA TYR A 301 -23.35 -13.87 9.01
C TYR A 301 -24.12 -14.97 8.27
N THR A 302 -23.97 -14.99 6.94
CA THR A 302 -24.56 -16.04 6.09
C THR A 302 -23.88 -17.40 6.31
N LYS A 303 -24.53 -18.48 5.86
CA LYS A 303 -23.94 -19.83 5.93
C LYS A 303 -22.66 -19.94 5.09
N GLU A 304 -22.62 -19.31 3.91
CA GLU A 304 -21.43 -19.31 3.07
C GLU A 304 -20.26 -18.57 3.73
N GLU A 305 -20.53 -17.50 4.50
CA GLU A 305 -19.52 -16.79 5.29
C GLU A 305 -19.00 -17.62 6.47
N GLN A 306 -19.86 -18.41 7.10
CA GLN A 306 -19.45 -19.38 8.12
C GLN A 306 -18.51 -20.43 7.52
N GLU A 307 -18.84 -20.97 6.35
CA GLU A 307 -17.98 -21.91 5.62
C GLU A 307 -16.67 -21.27 5.16
N LEU A 308 -16.70 -20.02 4.70
CA LEU A 308 -15.50 -19.25 4.36
C LEU A 308 -14.59 -19.08 5.58
N SER A 309 -15.15 -18.72 6.75
CA SER A 309 -14.38 -18.60 7.99
C SER A 309 -13.77 -19.94 8.42
N ILE A 310 -14.51 -21.05 8.30
CA ILE A 310 -13.96 -22.40 8.54
C ILE A 310 -12.79 -22.69 7.59
N ARG A 311 -12.86 -22.29 6.31
CA ARG A 311 -11.75 -22.43 5.36
C ARG A 311 -10.53 -21.59 5.78
N PHE A 312 -10.72 -20.32 6.14
CA PHE A 312 -9.66 -19.45 6.67
C PHE A 312 -8.95 -20.09 7.87
N MET A 313 -9.71 -20.44 8.92
CA MET A 313 -9.16 -21.05 10.12
C MET A 313 -8.43 -22.36 9.82
N ARG A 314 -8.97 -23.20 8.92
CA ARG A 314 -8.31 -24.44 8.51
C ARG A 314 -6.98 -24.17 7.82
N TYR A 315 -6.93 -23.26 6.83
CA TYR A 315 -5.69 -22.94 6.13
C TYR A 315 -4.63 -22.34 7.06
N TRP A 316 -5.01 -21.37 7.91
CA TRP A 316 -4.08 -20.75 8.87
C TRP A 316 -3.54 -21.79 9.87
N ALA A 317 -4.41 -22.63 10.41
CA ALA A 317 -4.01 -23.62 11.40
C ALA A 317 -3.21 -24.79 10.78
N ASN A 318 -3.52 -25.20 9.54
CA ASN A 318 -2.73 -26.18 8.79
C ASN A 318 -1.34 -25.65 8.49
N PHE A 319 -1.25 -24.41 8.00
CA PHE A 319 0.02 -23.74 7.75
C PHE A 319 0.86 -23.60 9.03
N ALA A 320 0.25 -23.17 10.13
CA ALA A 320 0.96 -23.03 11.40
C ALA A 320 1.56 -24.35 11.90
N ARG A 321 0.86 -25.48 11.71
CA ARG A 321 1.32 -26.82 12.11
C ARG A 321 2.31 -27.44 11.14
N THR A 322 2.10 -27.29 9.83
CA THR A 322 2.80 -28.12 8.83
C THR A 322 3.67 -27.34 7.85
N GLY A 323 3.54 -26.01 7.79
CA GLY A 323 4.15 -25.17 6.76
C GLY A 323 3.39 -25.13 5.43
N ASN A 324 2.30 -25.90 5.30
CA ASN A 324 1.51 -25.97 4.07
C ASN A 324 0.01 -25.80 4.40
N PRO A 325 -0.69 -24.79 3.84
CA PRO A 325 -2.11 -24.57 4.14
C PRO A 325 -2.99 -25.76 3.71
N ASN A 326 -2.54 -26.54 2.72
CA ASN A 326 -3.29 -27.68 2.20
C ASN A 326 -3.24 -28.92 3.10
N LYS A 327 -2.20 -29.07 3.92
CA LYS A 327 -1.94 -30.33 4.61
C LYS A 327 -2.57 -30.35 6.00
N ASN A 328 -3.51 -31.26 6.20
CA ASN A 328 -4.15 -31.49 7.50
C ASN A 328 -3.19 -32.24 8.45
N PRO A 329 -3.41 -32.16 9.78
CA PRO A 329 -2.55 -32.83 10.76
C PRO A 329 -2.51 -34.36 10.64
N ASP A 330 -3.57 -34.97 10.12
CA ASP A 330 -3.67 -36.41 9.86
C ASP A 330 -2.97 -36.86 8.56
N GLY A 331 -2.36 -35.92 7.83
CA GLY A 331 -1.68 -36.16 6.56
C GLY A 331 -2.58 -36.12 5.33
N THR A 332 -3.89 -35.91 5.50
CA THR A 332 -4.81 -35.66 4.37
C THR A 332 -4.65 -34.24 3.82
N TYR A 333 -5.26 -33.97 2.66
CA TYR A 333 -5.22 -32.66 2.02
C TYR A 333 -6.60 -31.99 1.98
N THR A 334 -6.62 -30.67 1.94
CA THR A 334 -7.84 -29.89 1.70
C THR A 334 -8.40 -30.18 0.30
N PRO A 335 -9.74 -30.07 0.10
CA PRO A 335 -10.35 -30.29 -1.22
C PRO A 335 -9.86 -29.32 -2.29
N ASP A 336 -9.76 -28.03 -1.95
CA ASP A 336 -9.17 -27.02 -2.81
C ASP A 336 -7.64 -27.08 -2.67
N VAL A 337 -6.93 -27.06 -3.81
CA VAL A 337 -5.47 -27.02 -3.85
C VAL A 337 -5.01 -25.56 -3.91
N TRP A 338 -4.38 -25.10 -2.86
CA TRP A 338 -3.67 -23.82 -2.78
C TRP A 338 -2.26 -23.98 -3.38
N PRO A 339 -2.00 -23.40 -4.57
CA PRO A 339 -0.71 -23.51 -5.23
C PRO A 339 0.38 -22.77 -4.45
N GLN A 340 1.59 -23.28 -4.56
CA GLN A 340 2.76 -22.58 -4.06
C GLN A 340 3.05 -21.36 -4.96
N TYR A 341 3.24 -20.20 -4.34
CA TYR A 341 3.67 -18.99 -5.02
C TYR A 341 5.15 -19.14 -5.42
N THR A 342 5.41 -19.04 -6.73
CA THR A 342 6.77 -19.11 -7.28
C THR A 342 7.12 -17.86 -8.09
N GLN A 343 8.41 -17.57 -8.28
CA GLN A 343 8.85 -16.51 -9.19
C GLN A 343 8.30 -16.68 -10.62
N ALA A 344 8.08 -17.93 -11.06
CA ALA A 344 7.61 -18.24 -12.41
C ALA A 344 6.10 -18.02 -12.57
N THR A 345 5.29 -18.51 -11.61
CA THR A 345 3.83 -18.53 -11.74
C THR A 345 3.15 -17.38 -11.01
N MET A 346 3.71 -16.96 -9.85
CA MET A 346 3.10 -15.99 -8.93
C MET A 346 1.64 -16.32 -8.61
N GLU A 347 1.30 -17.61 -8.51
CA GLU A 347 -0.07 -18.02 -8.28
C GLU A 347 -0.54 -17.70 -6.86
N TYR A 348 -1.80 -17.29 -6.75
CA TYR A 348 -2.45 -17.04 -5.47
C TYR A 348 -3.80 -17.76 -5.40
N MET A 349 -4.22 -18.09 -4.17
CA MET A 349 -5.58 -18.52 -3.88
C MET A 349 -6.48 -17.30 -3.70
N ASN A 350 -7.50 -17.18 -4.53
CA ASN A 350 -8.57 -16.22 -4.31
C ASN A 350 -9.48 -16.74 -3.20
N LEU A 351 -9.60 -16.04 -2.08
CA LEU A 351 -10.47 -16.41 -0.97
C LEU A 351 -11.77 -15.62 -1.06
N THR A 352 -12.83 -16.29 -1.51
CA THR A 352 -14.19 -15.76 -1.52
C THR A 352 -15.24 -16.85 -1.24
N VAL A 353 -16.51 -16.47 -1.09
CA VAL A 353 -17.65 -17.38 -0.93
C VAL A 353 -17.90 -18.23 -2.18
N GLU A 354 -18.59 -19.35 -2.00
CA GLU A 354 -18.76 -20.34 -3.05
C GLU A 354 -19.65 -19.81 -4.20
N SER A 355 -20.65 -18.99 -3.89
CA SER A 355 -21.51 -18.32 -4.87
C SER A 355 -20.73 -17.43 -5.85
N ASP A 356 -19.66 -16.78 -5.40
CA ASP A 356 -18.79 -15.97 -6.27
C ASP A 356 -18.02 -16.83 -7.28
N TYR A 357 -17.55 -18.01 -6.88
CA TYR A 357 -16.93 -18.94 -7.84
C TYR A 357 -17.94 -19.44 -8.87
N TYR A 358 -19.17 -19.72 -8.47
CA TYR A 358 -20.25 -20.05 -9.41
C TYR A 358 -20.61 -18.89 -10.34
N ALA A 359 -20.44 -17.65 -9.89
CA ALA A 359 -20.61 -16.44 -10.68
C ALA A 359 -19.41 -16.12 -11.60
N GLY A 360 -18.36 -16.95 -11.59
CA GLY A 360 -17.22 -16.84 -12.50
C GLY A 360 -15.92 -16.34 -11.85
N ALA A 361 -15.87 -16.12 -10.54
CA ALA A 361 -14.61 -15.86 -9.87
C ALA A 361 -13.68 -17.08 -10.01
N SER A 362 -12.42 -16.84 -10.37
CA SER A 362 -11.42 -17.92 -10.37
C SER A 362 -10.96 -18.21 -8.95
N ARG A 363 -10.80 -19.49 -8.60
CA ARG A 363 -10.15 -19.90 -7.34
C ARG A 363 -8.66 -19.59 -7.35
N ILE A 364 -8.00 -19.74 -8.49
CA ILE A 364 -6.56 -19.47 -8.64
C ILE A 364 -6.35 -18.30 -9.59
N GLY A 365 -5.57 -17.32 -9.15
CA GLY A 365 -5.11 -16.20 -9.99
C GLY A 365 -3.60 -16.16 -10.07
N THR A 366 -3.07 -15.18 -10.83
CA THR A 366 -1.62 -14.93 -10.95
C THR A 366 -1.32 -13.46 -10.64
N GLY A 367 -0.30 -13.20 -9.82
CA GLY A 367 -0.06 -11.88 -9.24
C GLY A 367 -0.44 -11.89 -7.75
N PRO A 368 -1.34 -11.05 -7.25
CA PRO A 368 -2.24 -10.10 -7.91
C PRO A 368 -1.51 -8.85 -8.42
N ARG A 369 -2.14 -8.12 -9.37
CA ARG A 369 -1.71 -6.77 -9.81
C ARG A 369 -0.25 -6.65 -10.28
N ARG A 370 0.28 -7.72 -10.91
CA ARG A 370 1.69 -7.81 -11.33
C ARG A 370 2.17 -6.65 -12.20
N LYS A 371 1.35 -6.19 -13.15
CA LYS A 371 1.69 -5.06 -14.04
C LYS A 371 1.93 -3.79 -13.20
N GLN A 372 0.98 -3.46 -12.33
CA GLN A 372 1.02 -2.29 -11.48
C GLN A 372 2.16 -2.35 -10.46
N CYS A 373 2.42 -3.54 -9.89
CA CYS A 373 3.56 -3.69 -9.00
C CYS A 373 4.91 -3.57 -9.73
N SER A 374 5.01 -4.01 -10.99
CA SER A 374 6.18 -3.71 -11.81
C SER A 374 6.32 -2.21 -12.09
N PHE A 375 5.22 -1.49 -12.25
CA PHE A 375 5.25 -0.04 -12.37
C PHE A 375 5.87 0.62 -11.14
N TRP A 376 5.33 0.35 -9.94
CA TRP A 376 5.81 0.95 -8.68
C TRP A 376 7.22 0.51 -8.27
N LYS A 377 7.55 -0.78 -8.43
CA LYS A 377 8.81 -1.34 -7.91
C LYS A 377 9.98 -1.27 -8.90
N LYS A 378 9.72 -1.04 -10.19
CA LYS A 378 10.75 -1.05 -11.23
C LYS A 378 10.70 0.15 -12.16
N ILE A 379 9.56 0.46 -12.76
CA ILE A 379 9.50 1.50 -13.80
C ILE A 379 9.67 2.88 -13.17
N LEU A 380 8.84 3.23 -12.20
CA LEU A 380 8.83 4.56 -11.60
C LEU A 380 10.14 4.91 -10.89
N PRO A 381 10.77 4.05 -10.07
CA PRO A 381 12.06 4.38 -9.44
C PRO A 381 13.18 4.58 -10.47
N ASN A 382 13.24 3.75 -11.52
CA ASN A 382 14.25 3.90 -12.58
C ASN A 382 14.02 5.19 -13.38
N LEU A 383 12.77 5.56 -13.62
CA LEU A 383 12.40 6.81 -14.28
C LEU A 383 12.84 8.02 -13.46
N MET A 384 12.54 8.01 -12.15
CA MET A 384 12.96 9.07 -11.23
C MET A 384 14.48 9.18 -11.13
N ALA A 385 15.20 8.05 -11.07
CA ALA A 385 16.65 8.04 -11.06
C ALA A 385 17.27 8.60 -12.35
N ALA A 386 16.71 8.23 -13.51
CA ALA A 386 17.18 8.72 -14.81
C ALA A 386 16.96 10.23 -14.98
N VAL A 387 15.87 10.77 -14.41
CA VAL A 387 15.56 12.20 -14.47
C VAL A 387 16.34 13.01 -13.45
N ALA A 388 16.63 12.47 -12.26
CA ALA A 388 17.39 13.19 -11.23
C ALA A 388 18.79 13.63 -11.71
N ASP A 389 19.39 12.87 -12.63
CA ASP A 389 20.69 13.17 -13.25
C ASP A 389 20.60 14.30 -14.30
N THR A 390 19.39 14.61 -14.77
CA THR A 390 19.07 15.73 -15.69
C THR A 390 18.24 16.78 -14.94
N GLY A 391 18.89 17.81 -14.37
CA GLY A 391 18.20 18.81 -13.54
C GLY A 391 16.87 19.31 -14.14
N ASP A 392 15.86 19.50 -13.30
CA ASP A 392 14.45 19.77 -13.69
C ASP A 392 14.28 20.90 -14.71
N GLN A 393 15.15 21.91 -14.68
CA GLN A 393 15.16 23.00 -15.65
C GLN A 393 15.44 22.53 -17.08
N VAL A 394 16.34 21.57 -17.25
CA VAL A 394 16.69 20.99 -18.56
C VAL A 394 15.53 20.15 -19.09
N MET A 395 14.83 19.43 -18.22
CA MET A 395 13.66 18.63 -18.61
C MET A 395 12.46 19.51 -18.98
N ARG A 396 12.16 20.55 -18.19
CA ARG A 396 11.14 21.54 -18.55
C ARG A 396 11.47 22.23 -19.87
N TRP A 397 12.71 22.66 -20.06
CA TRP A 397 13.15 23.24 -21.32
C TRP A 397 12.94 22.27 -22.48
N LYS A 398 13.32 20.99 -22.36
CA LYS A 398 13.10 19.98 -23.41
C LYS A 398 11.61 19.77 -23.71
N GLN A 399 10.75 19.73 -22.69
CA GLN A 399 9.30 19.60 -22.88
C GLN A 399 8.71 20.82 -23.56
N GLU A 400 9.06 22.03 -23.13
CA GLU A 400 8.62 23.27 -23.75
C GLU A 400 9.11 23.39 -25.19
N MET A 401 10.35 22.99 -25.48
CA MET A 401 10.89 22.99 -26.85
C MET A 401 10.18 21.97 -27.74
N ASN A 402 9.90 20.77 -27.23
CA ASN A 402 9.14 19.76 -27.97
C ASN A 402 7.72 20.25 -28.27
N ARG A 403 7.06 20.85 -27.28
CA ARG A 403 5.72 21.43 -27.44
C ARG A 403 5.72 22.60 -28.43
N TRP A 404 6.73 23.45 -28.37
CA TRP A 404 6.94 24.52 -29.34
C TRP A 404 7.14 23.98 -30.77
N GLU A 405 7.99 22.97 -30.93
CA GLU A 405 8.34 22.38 -32.21
C GLU A 405 7.22 21.54 -32.84
N ASN A 406 6.38 20.90 -32.03
CA ASN A 406 5.36 19.97 -32.54
C ASN A 406 3.93 20.51 -32.48
N GLU A 407 3.62 21.42 -31.56
CA GLU A 407 2.27 21.99 -31.42
C GLU A 407 2.25 23.44 -31.94
N TYR A 408 3.04 24.34 -31.33
CA TYR A 408 2.92 25.76 -31.59
C TYR A 408 3.42 26.19 -32.98
N ILE A 409 4.56 25.66 -33.46
CA ILE A 409 5.09 26.05 -34.77
C ILE A 409 4.24 25.51 -35.92
N VAL A 410 3.64 24.32 -35.75
CA VAL A 410 2.76 23.70 -36.73
C VAL A 410 1.47 24.52 -36.85
N ASP A 411 0.88 24.89 -35.71
CA ASP A 411 -0.31 25.72 -35.69
C ASP A 411 -0.04 27.14 -36.22
N TRP A 412 1.11 27.72 -35.87
CA TRP A 412 1.54 29.00 -36.43
C TRP A 412 1.74 28.94 -37.94
N GLN A 413 2.37 27.88 -38.47
CA GLN A 413 2.55 27.70 -39.92
C GLN A 413 1.21 27.60 -40.64
N LEU A 414 0.25 26.87 -40.05
CA LEU A 414 -1.10 26.75 -40.60
C LEU A 414 -1.79 28.12 -40.67
N HIS A 415 -1.78 28.88 -39.56
CA HIS A 415 -2.36 30.22 -39.50
C HIS A 415 -1.64 31.21 -40.44
N PHE A 416 -0.33 31.08 -40.58
CA PHE A 416 0.46 31.93 -41.46
C PHE A 416 0.16 31.64 -42.94
N GLU A 417 0.00 30.38 -43.33
CA GLU A 417 -0.43 30.01 -44.68
C GLU A 417 -1.89 30.44 -44.98
N GLN A 418 -2.79 30.35 -43.99
CA GLN A 418 -4.14 30.90 -44.11
C GLN A 418 -4.12 32.43 -44.28
N TYR A 419 -3.30 33.13 -43.50
CA TYR A 419 -3.10 34.58 -43.62
C TYR A 419 -2.56 34.96 -44.99
N LYS A 420 -1.56 34.24 -45.52
CA LYS A 420 -1.05 34.45 -46.89
C LYS A 420 -2.16 34.33 -47.91
N LYS A 421 -2.93 33.22 -47.89
CA LYS A 421 -4.07 33.01 -48.80
C LYS A 421 -5.08 34.15 -48.71
N TYR A 422 -5.43 34.58 -47.50
CA TYR A 422 -6.37 35.68 -47.27
C TYR A 422 -5.86 37.00 -47.86
N GLN A 423 -4.56 37.29 -47.73
CA GLN A 423 -3.95 38.45 -48.39
C GLN A 423 -4.01 38.31 -49.92
N THR A 424 -3.73 37.14 -50.49
CA THR A 424 -3.83 36.93 -51.94
C THR A 424 -5.25 37.16 -52.47
N TYR A 425 -6.29 36.73 -51.75
CA TYR A 425 -7.68 37.04 -52.10
C TYR A 425 -7.98 38.54 -52.01
N ARG A 426 -7.48 39.21 -50.97
CA ARG A 426 -7.66 40.66 -50.78
C ARG A 426 -7.02 41.49 -51.90
N TYR A 427 -5.89 41.04 -52.43
CA TYR A 427 -5.22 41.68 -53.57
C TYR A 427 -5.83 41.27 -54.92
N ALA A 428 -6.35 40.05 -55.07
CA ALA A 428 -7.08 39.63 -56.27
C ALA A 428 -8.41 40.39 -56.46
N ASP A 429 -9.12 40.72 -55.37
CA ASP A 429 -10.31 41.58 -55.41
C ASP A 429 -9.98 43.05 -55.71
N SER A 430 -8.70 43.47 -55.55
CA SER A 430 -8.26 44.83 -55.87
C SER A 430 -7.89 45.03 -57.34
N GLU A 431 -7.70 43.96 -58.12
CA GLU A 431 -7.39 44.03 -59.56
C GLU A 431 -8.64 43.90 -60.47
N ASN A 432 -9.81 43.55 -59.92
CA ASN A 432 -11.08 43.53 -60.68
C ASN A 432 -12.03 44.70 -60.35
N GLY A 433 -11.52 45.76 -59.72
CA GLY A 433 -12.28 46.98 -59.44
C GLY A 433 -11.95 48.14 -60.38
N GLN A 434 -12.42 48.11 -61.63
CA GLN A 434 -12.72 49.33 -62.39
C GLN A 434 -14.20 49.34 -62.78
N CYS A 435 -14.87 50.43 -62.35
CA CYS A 435 -16.25 50.87 -62.64
C CYS A 435 -17.39 50.09 -61.99
#